data_AF-A0A8I2ZLP7-F1
#
_entry.id   AF-A0A8I2ZLP7-F1
#
_cell.length_a   1.000
_cell.length_b   1.000
_cell.length_c   1.000
_cell.angle_alpha   90.00
_cell.angle_beta   90.00
_cell.angle_gamma   90.00
#
_symmetry.space_group_name_H-M   'P 1'
#
loop_
_entity.id
_entity.type
_entity.pdbx_description
1 polymer ?
#
loop_
_entity_poly.entity_id
_entity_poly.type
_entity_poly.pdbx_seq_one_letter_code
_entity_poly.pdbx_strand_id
1 'polypeptide(L)'
;MDLPKGFVEDDKRIYGKVANLNHLSLDVIRQFWQVYTTTNKQLYDPTARRLENFWWHVWGSDRRHLKAEVLADIWQQISSGPTFVPLKGSPNRYEPPIDEPKTTF
;
A
#
# COMPACT_ATOMS: atom_id res chain seq x y z
N MET A 1 21.47 -0.79 -5.87
CA MET A 1 20.80 0.31 -5.15
C MET A 1 19.53 -0.25 -4.58
N ASP A 2 19.68 -0.95 -3.46
CA ASP A 2 18.58 -1.58 -2.74
C ASP A 2 17.85 -0.51 -1.94
N LEU A 3 16.56 -0.33 -2.20
CA LEU A 3 15.75 0.57 -1.39
C LEU A 3 15.57 -0.05 0.01
N PRO A 4 15.74 0.74 1.08
CA PRO A 4 15.58 0.23 2.43
C PRO A 4 14.15 -0.28 2.63
N LYS A 5 14.07 -1.55 3.02
CA LYS A 5 12.86 -2.24 3.46
C LYS A 5 12.37 -1.52 4.73
N GLY A 6 11.47 -0.55 4.57
CA GLY A 6 11.03 0.31 5.67
C GLY A 6 10.51 1.71 5.28
N PHE A 7 10.60 2.12 4.01
CA PHE A 7 10.08 3.45 3.60
C PHE A 7 8.53 3.57 3.65
N VAL A 8 7.83 2.44 3.84
CA VAL A 8 6.39 2.38 4.10
C VAL A 8 6.16 1.67 5.44
N GLU A 9 6.97 1.97 6.47
CA GLU A 9 6.38 1.95 7.80
C GLU A 9 5.38 3.10 7.84
N ASP A 10 4.12 2.72 7.93
CA ASP A 10 2.97 3.57 8.18
C ASP A 10 3.18 4.38 9.46
N ASP A 11 4.01 5.42 9.38
CA ASP A 11 4.11 6.37 10.46
C ASP A 11 2.74 7.03 10.52
N LYS A 12 1.94 6.63 11.52
CA LYS A 12 0.55 7.08 11.73
C LYS A 12 0.43 8.61 11.67
N ARG A 13 1.55 9.29 11.92
CA ARG A 13 1.75 10.74 11.79
C ARG A 13 1.51 11.28 10.38
N ILE A 14 1.81 10.53 9.31
CA ILE A 14 1.61 10.96 7.93
C ILE A 14 0.12 11.01 7.60
N TYR A 15 -0.65 10.01 8.02
CA TYR A 15 -2.11 10.01 7.89
C TYR A 15 -2.74 11.20 8.62
N GLY A 16 -2.31 11.46 9.87
CA GLY A 16 -2.79 12.62 10.64
C GLY A 16 -2.44 13.96 9.98
N LYS A 17 -1.25 14.09 9.37
CA LYS A 17 -0.87 15.30 8.63
C LYS A 17 -1.75 15.52 7.39
N VAL A 18 -2.06 14.45 6.65
CA VAL A 18 -2.94 14.51 5.48
C VAL A 18 -4.38 14.81 5.90
N ALA A 19 -4.86 14.21 6.99
CA ALA A 19 -6.20 14.42 7.52
C ALA A 19 -6.46 15.87 7.97
N ASN A 20 -5.43 16.56 8.47
CA ASN A 20 -5.51 17.96 8.88
C ASN A 20 -5.59 18.95 7.69
N LEU A 21 -5.44 18.48 6.45
CA LEU A 21 -5.61 19.33 5.27
C LEU A 21 -7.08 19.44 4.89
N ASN A 22 -7.53 20.63 4.50
CA ASN A 22 -8.91 20.80 4.03
C ASN A 22 -9.16 20.03 2.71
N HIS A 23 -8.18 20.05 1.81
CA HIS A 23 -8.24 19.40 0.50
C HIS A 23 -6.84 19.09 0.00
N LEU A 24 -6.67 18.01 -0.76
CA LEU A 24 -5.39 17.65 -1.37
C LEU A 24 -5.25 18.27 -2.76
N SER A 25 -4.13 18.93 -3.03
CA SER A 25 -3.85 19.41 -4.38
C SER A 25 -3.64 18.23 -5.35
N LEU A 26 -3.92 18.45 -6.63
CA LEU A 26 -3.72 17.44 -7.68
C LEU A 26 -2.27 16.98 -7.75
N ASP A 27 -1.30 17.86 -7.48
CA ASP A 27 0.12 17.52 -7.48
C ASP A 27 0.46 16.52 -6.36
N VAL A 28 -0.12 16.70 -5.17
CA VAL A 28 0.08 15.79 -4.04
C VAL A 28 -0.53 14.42 -4.33
N ILE A 29 -1.75 14.39 -4.88
CA ILE A 29 -2.43 13.15 -5.29
C ILE A 29 -1.58 12.40 -6.34
N ARG A 30 -1.05 13.12 -7.33
CA ARG A 30 -0.18 12.55 -8.37
C ARG A 30 1.12 11.99 -7.78
N GLN A 31 1.73 12.70 -6.83
CA GLN A 31 2.94 12.22 -6.14
C GLN A 31 2.68 10.92 -5.39
N PHE A 32 1.58 10.83 -4.62
CA PHE A 32 1.21 9.59 -3.94
C PHE A 32 1.01 8.44 -4.93
N TRP A 33 0.27 8.67 -6.01
CA TRP A 33 0.10 7.66 -7.06
C TRP A 33 1.45 7.19 -7.63
N GLN A 34 2.37 8.11 -7.93
CA GLN A 34 3.68 7.80 -8.49
C GLN A 34 4.55 6.98 -7.52
N VAL A 35 4.51 7.30 -6.22
CA VAL A 35 5.21 6.54 -5.18
C VAL A 35 4.71 5.09 -5.19
N TYR A 36 3.40 4.87 -5.09
CA TYR A 36 2.85 3.51 -5.05
C TYR A 36 3.02 2.74 -6.36
N THR A 37 2.96 3.42 -7.50
CA THR A 37 3.28 2.82 -8.82
C THR A 37 4.74 2.33 -8.85
N THR A 38 5.67 3.13 -8.34
CA THR A 38 7.10 2.76 -8.31
C THR A 38 7.33 1.61 -7.33
N THR A 39 6.74 1.66 -6.15
CA THR A 39 6.82 0.63 -5.12
C THR A 39 6.23 -0.70 -5.61
N ASN A 40 5.05 -0.68 -6.23
CA ASN A 40 4.42 -1.87 -6.80
C ASN A 40 5.30 -2.50 -7.90
N LYS A 41 5.86 -1.70 -8.80
CA LYS A 41 6.76 -2.20 -9.86
C LYS A 41 8.04 -2.83 -9.32
N GLN A 42 8.57 -2.33 -8.21
CA GLN A 42 9.83 -2.81 -7.64
C GLN A 42 9.65 -3.98 -6.69
N LEU A 43 8.62 -3.95 -5.84
CA LEU A 43 8.42 -4.92 -4.76
C LEU A 43 7.32 -5.94 -5.05
N TYR A 44 6.51 -5.73 -6.09
CA TYR A 44 5.30 -6.52 -6.39
C TYR A 44 4.38 -6.66 -5.16
N ASP A 45 4.38 -5.63 -4.31
CA ASP A 45 3.61 -5.62 -3.07
C ASP A 45 2.11 -5.44 -3.38
N PRO A 46 1.24 -6.41 -2.98
CA PRO A 46 -0.20 -6.29 -3.20
C PRO A 46 -0.82 -5.10 -2.47
N THR A 47 -0.23 -4.62 -1.37
CA THR A 47 -0.69 -3.41 -0.67
C THR A 47 -0.38 -2.17 -1.51
N ALA A 48 0.86 -2.03 -2.00
CA ALA A 48 1.23 -0.95 -2.92
C ALA A 48 0.35 -0.93 -4.19
N ARG A 49 -0.01 -2.08 -4.76
CA ARG A 49 -0.93 -2.17 -5.90
C ARG A 49 -2.33 -1.64 -5.59
N ARG A 50 -2.85 -1.90 -4.39
CA ARG A 50 -4.17 -1.37 -3.98
C ARG A 50 -4.13 0.14 -3.78
N LEU A 51 -3.05 0.64 -3.18
CA LEU A 51 -2.83 2.06 -2.99
C LEU A 51 -2.63 2.80 -4.31
N GLU A 52 -1.91 2.21 -5.26
CA GLU A 52 -1.82 2.71 -6.64
C GLU A 52 -3.21 2.88 -7.25
N ASN A 53 -4.05 1.83 -7.20
CA ASN A 53 -5.42 1.91 -7.72
C ASN A 53 -6.27 2.96 -7.00
N PHE A 54 -6.16 3.04 -5.67
CA PHE A 54 -6.87 4.05 -4.89
C PHE A 54 -6.52 5.47 -5.34
N TRP A 55 -5.23 5.81 -5.37
CA TRP A 55 -4.78 7.15 -5.76
C TRP A 55 -5.05 7.45 -7.24
N TRP A 56 -5.01 6.44 -8.11
CA TRP A 56 -5.45 6.58 -9.50
C TRP A 56 -6.93 6.98 -9.59
N HIS A 57 -7.81 6.35 -8.81
CA HIS A 57 -9.23 6.70 -8.77
C HIS A 57 -9.50 8.06 -8.13
N VAL A 58 -8.71 8.47 -7.13
CA VAL A 58 -8.79 9.82 -6.55
C VAL A 58 -8.37 10.86 -7.58
N TRP A 59 -7.32 10.58 -8.35
CA TRP A 59 -6.80 11.50 -9.37
C TRP A 59 -7.74 11.63 -10.58
N GLY A 60 -8.23 10.50 -11.09
CA GLY A 60 -9.01 10.42 -12.32
C GLY A 60 -10.53 10.61 -12.17
N SER A 61 -11.04 10.80 -10.93
CA SER A 61 -12.48 10.98 -10.67
C SER A 61 -12.74 12.26 -9.86
N ASP A 62 -14.02 12.61 -9.70
CA ASP A 62 -14.45 13.73 -8.83
C ASP A 62 -14.17 13.49 -7.33
N ARG A 63 -13.64 12.32 -6.96
CA ARG A 63 -13.23 11.97 -5.60
C ARG A 63 -12.08 12.83 -5.08
N ARG A 64 -11.38 13.59 -5.93
CA ARG A 64 -10.43 14.62 -5.51
C ARG A 64 -11.05 15.66 -4.58
N HIS A 65 -12.33 15.98 -4.75
CA HIS A 65 -13.06 16.98 -3.94
C HIS A 65 -13.48 16.47 -2.55
N LEU A 66 -13.18 15.21 -2.23
CA LEU A 66 -13.41 14.67 -0.89
C LEU A 66 -12.49 15.36 0.12
N LYS A 67 -12.96 15.46 1.36
CA LYS A 67 -12.14 15.94 2.48
C LYS A 67 -10.89 15.06 2.60
N ALA A 68 -9.74 15.68 2.84
CA ALA A 68 -8.49 14.94 2.94
C ALA A 68 -8.50 13.94 4.11
N GLU A 69 -9.28 14.22 5.16
CA GLU A 69 -9.56 13.30 6.27
C GLU A 69 -10.14 11.96 5.81
N VAL A 70 -11.14 11.99 4.93
CA VAL A 70 -11.77 10.77 4.39
C VAL A 70 -10.77 10.00 3.52
N LEU A 71 -9.97 10.71 2.73
CA LEU A 71 -8.93 10.08 1.92
C LEU A 71 -7.84 9.45 2.79
N ALA A 72 -7.46 10.09 3.90
CA ALA A 72 -6.47 9.59 4.85
C ALA A 72 -6.97 8.35 5.60
N ASP A 73 -8.24 8.33 6.03
CA ASP A 73 -8.83 7.16 6.70
C ASP A 73 -8.90 5.95 5.77
N ILE A 74 -9.39 6.13 4.53
CA ILE A 74 -9.41 5.05 3.53
C ILE A 74 -7.98 4.59 3.22
N TRP A 75 -7.04 5.53 3.06
CA TRP A 75 -5.64 5.20 2.82
C TRP A 75 -5.08 4.35 3.95
N GLN A 76 -5.31 4.73 5.21
CA GLN A 76 -4.88 3.98 6.38
C GLN A 76 -5.54 2.60 6.45
N GLN A 77 -6.82 2.49 6.15
CA GLN A 77 -7.55 1.22 6.12
C GLN A 77 -7.03 0.28 5.02
N ILE A 78 -6.62 0.80 3.85
CA ILE A 78 -6.04 -0.04 2.80
C ILE A 78 -4.64 -0.50 3.20
N SER A 79 -3.89 0.36 3.87
CA SER A 79 -2.52 0.05 4.29
C SER A 79 -2.45 -0.95 5.45
N SER A 80 -3.34 -0.80 6.45
CA SER A 80 -3.39 -1.64 7.66
C SER A 80 -4.42 -2.78 7.59
N GLY A 81 -5.30 -2.76 6.59
CA GLY A 81 -6.43 -3.68 6.49
C GLY A 81 -6.01 -5.11 6.16
N PRO A 82 -6.81 -6.11 6.59
CA PRO A 82 -6.54 -7.52 6.33
C PRO A 82 -6.54 -7.77 4.82
N THR A 83 -5.38 -8.19 4.30
CA THR A 83 -5.23 -8.54 2.90
C THR A 83 -5.77 -9.95 2.69
N PHE A 84 -7.00 -10.06 2.17
CA PHE A 84 -7.65 -11.34 1.81
C PHE A 84 -6.90 -12.13 0.71
N VAL A 85 -5.89 -11.50 0.09
CA VAL A 85 -5.04 -12.10 -0.93
C VAL A 85 -3.80 -12.60 -0.19
N PRO A 86 -3.50 -13.91 -0.21
CA PRO A 86 -2.21 -14.40 0.26
C PRO A 86 -1.13 -13.60 -0.46
N LEU A 87 -0.22 -12.98 0.31
CA LEU A 87 0.97 -12.36 -0.26
C LEU A 87 1.62 -13.46 -1.11
N LYS A 88 1.55 -13.36 -2.44
CA LYS A 88 2.43 -14.17 -3.28
C LYS A 88 3.81 -13.76 -2.82
N GLY A 89 4.50 -14.65 -2.12
CA GLY A 89 5.87 -14.41 -1.70
C GLY A 89 6.66 -13.92 -2.91
N SER A 90 7.68 -13.09 -2.70
CA SER A 90 8.61 -12.75 -3.77
C SER A 90 8.91 -14.01 -4.58
N PRO A 91 9.01 -13.95 -5.92
CA PRO A 91 9.26 -15.14 -6.75
C PRO A 91 10.45 -16.00 -6.28
N ASN A 92 11.36 -15.41 -5.49
CA ASN A 92 12.54 -16.03 -4.89
C ASN A 92 12.40 -16.39 -3.40
N ARG A 93 11.19 -16.45 -2.82
CA ARG A 93 11.02 -16.94 -1.45
C ARG A 93 11.20 -18.46 -1.48
N TYR A 94 12.38 -18.94 -1.11
CA TYR A 94 12.61 -20.35 -0.82
C TYR A 94 11.64 -20.76 0.30
N GLU A 95 10.61 -21.52 -0.05
CA GLU A 95 9.82 -22.27 0.91
C GLU A 95 10.59 -23.55 1.21
N PRO A 96 11.10 -23.76 2.44
CA PRO A 96 11.70 -25.04 2.78
C PRO A 96 10.65 -26.13 2.58
N PRO A 97 11.03 -27.32 2.06
CA PRO A 97 10.13 -28.44 1.98
C PRO A 97 9.47 -28.66 3.33
N ILE A 98 8.14 -28.71 3.34
CA ILE A 98 7.37 -29.09 4.52
C ILE A 98 7.69 -30.56 4.72
N ASP A 99 8.54 -30.88 5.69
CA ASP A 99 8.75 -32.26 6.10
C ASP A 99 7.40 -32.81 6.58
N GLU A 100 6.79 -33.68 5.77
CA GLU A 100 5.61 -34.42 6.16
C GLU A 100 5.91 -35.15 7.49
N PRO A 101 5.03 -35.06 8.50
CA PRO A 101 5.24 -35.79 9.74
C PRO A 101 5.19 -37.28 9.41
N LYS A 102 6.33 -37.95 9.52
CA LYS A 102 6.42 -39.40 9.42
C LYS A 102 5.49 -40.00 10.46
N THR A 103 4.36 -40.53 9.99
CA THR A 103 3.45 -41.31 10.80
C THR A 103 4.16 -42.64 11.07
N THR A 104 4.80 -42.75 12.23
CA THR A 104 5.32 -44.03 12.73
C THR A 104 4.12 -44.85 13.20
N PHE A 105 3.83 -45.93 12.48
CA PHE A 105 2.98 -47.05 12.94
C PHE A 105 3.78 -47.98 13.84
#